data_AF-Q102D6-F1
#
_entry.id   AF-Q102D6-F1
#
_cell.length_a   1.000
_cell.length_b   1.000
_cell.length_c   1.000
_cell.angle_alpha   90.00
_cell.angle_beta   90.00
_cell.angle_gamma   90.00
#
_symmetry.space_group_name_H-M   'P 1'
#
loop_
_entity.id
_entity.type
_entity.pdbx_description
1 polymer ?
#
loop_
_entity_poly.entity_id
_entity_poly.type
_entity_poly.pdbx_seq_one_letter_code
_entity_poly.pdbx_strand_id
1 'polypeptide(L)' 'LEQVKYECRFFNGTERVRYLERLFYNQEEFVRFDSDLGEFRAVTELGRPVAENWNSRKDLLEDRRASVDTFCRHNYGVG' A
#
# COMPACT_ATOMS: atom_id res chain seq x y z
N LEU A 1 -12.71 3.79 15.53
CA LEU A 1 -11.57 4.65 15.15
C LEU A 1 -10.94 4.05 13.90
N GLU A 2 -10.93 4.78 12.79
CA GLU A 2 -10.31 4.36 11.53
C GLU A 2 -8.89 4.95 11.44
N GLN A 3 -7.93 4.16 10.95
CA GLN A 3 -6.55 4.60 10.74
C GLN A 3 -6.04 4.11 9.39
N VAL A 4 -5.25 4.93 8.71
CA VAL A 4 -4.55 4.56 7.47
C VAL A 4 -3.06 4.82 7.66
N LYS A 5 -2.21 3.86 7.29
CA LYS A 5 -0.75 3.99 7.32
C LYS A 5 -0.18 3.75 5.93
N TYR A 6 0.62 4.71 5.47
CA TYR A 6 1.45 4.59 4.29
C TYR A 6 2.89 4.35 4.74
N GLU A 7 3.34 3.11 4.65
CA GLU A 7 4.67 2.70 5.12
C GLU A 7 5.61 2.47 3.94
N CYS A 8 6.86 2.91 4.08
CA CYS A 8 7.94 2.62 3.15
C CYS A 8 9.03 1.84 3.89
N ARG A 9 9.38 0.66 3.38
CA ARG A 9 10.45 -0.19 3.90
C ARG A 9 11.62 -0.17 2.93
N PHE A 10 12.76 0.28 3.42
CA PHE A 10 13.99 0.48 2.65
C PHE A 10 15.00 -0.61 3.01
N PHE A 11 15.60 -1.24 2.00
CA PHE A 11 16.63 -2.27 2.17
C PHE A 11 17.85 -1.86 1.34
N ASN A 12 19.03 -1.86 1.98
CA ASN A 12 20.29 -1.40 1.40
C ASN A 12 20.15 -0.02 0.73
N GLY A 13 19.80 0.99 1.52
CA GLY A 13 19.42 2.30 0.99
C GLY A 13 18.11 2.18 0.20
N THR A 14 18.11 2.61 -1.07
CA THR A 14 16.93 2.57 -1.94
C THR A 14 17.01 1.50 -3.04
N GLU A 15 17.95 0.55 -2.92
CA GLU A 15 18.12 -0.56 -3.85
C GLU A 15 16.82 -1.37 -3.97
N ARG A 16 16.28 -1.81 -2.82
CA ARG A 16 14.93 -2.39 -2.75
C ARG A 16 14.07 -1.56 -1.81
N VAL A 17 12.90 -1.17 -2.30
CA VAL A 17 11.91 -0.38 -1.55
C VAL A 17 10.57 -1.08 -1.65
N ARG A 18 9.88 -1.23 -0.52
CA ARG A 18 8.54 -1.79 -0.44
C ARG A 18 7.58 -0.77 0.15
N TYR A 19 6.57 -0.43 -0.62
CA TYR A 19 5.45 0.41 -0.21
C TYR A 19 4.29 -0.46 0.32
N LEU A 20 3.70 -0.03 1.43
CA LEU A 20 2.51 -0.61 2.02
C LEU A 20 1.47 0.48 2.30
N GLU A 21 0.24 0.28 1.86
CA GLU A 21 -0.92 1.04 2.34
C GLU A 21 -1.75 0.11 3.21
N ARG A 22 -1.94 0.47 4.49
CA ARG A 22 -2.56 -0.41 5.50
C ARG A 22 -3.73 0.31 6.14
N LEU A 23 -4.91 -0.29 6.06
CA LEU A 23 -6.16 0.26 6.60
C LEU A 23 -6.60 -0.52 7.82
N PHE A 24 -6.91 0.20 8.90
CA PHE A 24 -7.26 -0.36 10.19
C PHE A 24 -8.62 0.15 10.68
N TYR A 25 -9.41 -0.76 11.20
CA TYR A 25 -10.64 -0.47 11.93
C TYR A 25 -10.48 -0.97 13.36
N ASN A 26 -10.53 -0.08 14.35
CA ASN A 26 -10.33 -0.42 15.77
C ASN A 26 -9.06 -1.26 16.04
N GLN A 27 -7.94 -0.85 15.43
CA GLN A 27 -6.62 -1.51 15.50
C GLN A 27 -6.50 -2.82 14.70
N GLU A 28 -7.60 -3.37 14.19
CA GLU A 28 -7.59 -4.53 13.29
C GLU A 28 -7.34 -4.06 11.86
N GLU A 29 -6.26 -4.55 11.25
CA GLU A 29 -6.00 -4.29 9.84
C GLU A 29 -6.96 -5.09 8.98
N PHE A 30 -7.73 -4.44 8.12
CA PHE A 30 -8.74 -5.11 7.30
C PHE A 30 -8.39 -5.15 5.82
N VAL A 31 -7.63 -4.18 5.29
CA VAL A 31 -7.15 -4.13 3.89
C VAL A 31 -5.70 -3.68 3.84
N ARG A 32 -4.93 -4.24 2.91
CA ARG A 32 -3.56 -3.85 2.62
C ARG A 32 -3.28 -3.81 1.12
N PHE A 33 -2.67 -2.74 0.62
CA PHE A 33 -1.88 -2.79 -0.62
C PHE A 33 -0.44 -3.15 -0.28
N ASP A 34 0.15 -4.03 -1.08
CA ASP A 34 1.56 -4.39 -0.98
C ASP A 34 2.24 -4.29 -2.33
N SER A 35 3.21 -3.40 -2.47
CA SER A 35 3.94 -3.23 -3.74
C SER A 35 4.65 -4.49 -4.24
N ASP A 36 5.02 -5.43 -3.36
CA ASP A 36 5.60 -6.71 -3.77
C ASP A 36 4.54 -7.61 -4.47
N LEU A 37 3.25 -7.40 -4.21
CA LEU A 37 2.13 -8.10 -4.85
C LEU A 37 1.46 -7.27 -5.97
N GLY A 38 1.53 -5.94 -5.86
CA GLY A 38 0.96 -5.01 -6.83
C GLY A 38 -0.57 -4.89 -6.80
N GLU A 39 -1.22 -5.30 -5.71
CA GLU A 39 -2.67 -5.26 -5.53
C GLU A 39 -3.11 -5.14 -4.07
N PHE A 40 -4.36 -4.78 -3.85
CA PHE A 40 -4.99 -4.82 -2.53
C PHE A 40 -5.40 -6.24 -2.14
N ARG A 41 -5.15 -6.61 -0.88
CA ARG A 41 -5.63 -7.85 -0.28
C ARG A 41 -6.39 -7.55 1.00
N ALA A 42 -7.51 -8.25 1.15
CA ALA A 42 -8.23 -8.30 2.41
C ALA A 42 -7.36 -9.04 3.43
N VAL A 43 -7.10 -8.40 4.57
CA VAL A 43 -6.43 -9.02 5.72
C VAL A 43 -7.46 -9.76 6.58
N THR A 44 -8.68 -9.24 6.61
CA THR A 44 -9.84 -9.84 7.28
C THR A 44 -11.04 -9.81 6.34
N GLU A 45 -12.10 -10.56 6.66
CA GLU A 45 -13.30 -10.64 5.81
C GLU A 45 -13.97 -9.28 5.58
N LEU A 46 -13.86 -8.36 6.54
CA LEU A 46 -14.37 -6.99 6.41
C LEU A 46 -13.77 -6.26 5.19
N GLY A 47 -12.51 -6.57 4.85
CA GLY A 47 -11.80 -5.92 3.75
C GLY A 47 -12.06 -6.49 2.37
N ARG A 48 -12.71 -7.65 2.26
CA ARG A 48 -12.98 -8.33 0.98
C ARG A 48 -13.67 -7.42 -0.05
N PRO A 49 -14.82 -6.78 0.25
CA PRO A 49 -15.51 -5.93 -0.72
C PRO A 49 -14.68 -4.71 -1.13
N VAL A 50 -13.86 -4.17 -0.20
CA VAL A 50 -13.00 -3.02 -0.45
C VAL A 50 -11.86 -3.41 -1.38
N ALA A 51 -11.16 -4.52 -1.10
CA ALA A 51 -10.08 -5.02 -1.93
C ALA A 51 -10.55 -5.35 -3.35
N GLU A 52 -11.70 -6.03 -3.50
CA GLU A 52 -12.30 -6.33 -4.80
C GLU A 52 -12.65 -5.07 -5.58
N ASN A 53 -13.27 -4.08 -4.91
CA ASN A 53 -13.63 -2.82 -5.55
C ASN A 53 -12.41 -1.99 -5.96
N TRP A 54 -11.34 -1.97 -5.16
CA TRP A 54 -10.16 -1.19 -5.47
C TRP A 54 -9.29 -1.85 -6.52
N ASN A 55 -9.20 -3.19 -6.53
CA ASN A 55 -8.49 -3.91 -7.58
C ASN A 55 -9.16 -3.82 -8.96
N SER A 56 -10.46 -3.50 -9.03
CA SER A 56 -11.13 -3.26 -10.31
C SER A 56 -10.87 -1.85 -10.88
N ARG A 57 -10.29 -0.95 -10.08
CA ARG A 57 -9.93 0.42 -10.48
C ARG A 57 -8.48 0.48 -10.93
N LYS A 58 -8.27 0.43 -12.25
CA LYS A 58 -6.93 0.36 -12.85
C LYS A 58 -6.07 1.59 -12.53
N ASP A 59 -6.66 2.78 -12.59
CA ASP A 59 -6.02 4.04 -12.23
C ASP A 59 -5.47 4.02 -10.79
N LEU A 60 -6.29 3.58 -9.84
CA LEU A 60 -5.89 3.46 -8.45
C LEU A 60 -4.73 2.45 -8.28
N LEU A 61 -4.79 1.29 -8.94
CA LEU A 61 -3.73 0.29 -8.85
C LEU A 61 -2.40 0.80 -9.39
N GLU A 62 -2.41 1.46 -10.56
CA GLU A 62 -1.20 2.01 -11.15
C GLU A 62 -0.58 3.11 -10.28
N ASP A 63 -1.39 3.99 -9.68
CA ASP A 63 -0.92 5.00 -8.73
C ASP A 63 -0.24 4.37 -7.49
N ARG A 64 -0.82 3.28 -6.95
CA ARG A 64 -0.23 2.56 -5.81
C ARG A 64 1.02 1.77 -6.17
N ARG A 65 1.09 1.21 -7.37
CA ARG A 65 2.32 0.58 -7.90
C ARG A 65 3.43 1.60 -8.06
N ALA A 66 3.12 2.79 -8.58
CA ALA A 66 4.07 3.89 -8.76
C ALA A 66 4.55 4.51 -7.43
N SER A 67 3.81 4.33 -6.34
CA SER A 67 4.12 4.91 -5.02
C SER A 67 5.48 4.46 -4.43
N VAL A 68 6.06 3.36 -4.93
CA VAL A 68 7.43 2.99 -4.57
C VAL A 68 8.42 4.10 -4.97
N ASP A 69 8.26 4.68 -6.15
CA ASP A 69 9.13 5.74 -6.66
C ASP A 69 8.61 7.12 -6.28
N THR A 70 7.34 7.40 -6.59
CA THR A 70 6.74 8.73 -6.48
C THR A 70 6.54 9.19 -5.04
N PHE A 71 6.44 8.25 -4.09
CA PHE A 71 6.29 8.54 -2.67
C PHE A 71 7.51 8.08 -1.87
N CYS A 72 7.86 6.80 -1.89
CA CYS A 72 8.92 6.29 -1.01
C CYS A 72 10.31 6.81 -1.38
N ARG A 73 10.79 6.57 -2.60
CA ARG A 73 12.14 7.04 -3.02
C ARG A 73 12.22 8.56 -3.06
N HIS A 74 11.17 9.22 -3.55
CA HIS A 74 11.07 10.68 -3.53
C HIS A 74 11.26 11.26 -2.12
N ASN A 75 10.51 10.77 -1.13
CA ASN A 75 10.60 11.28 0.24
C ASN A 75 11.87 10.85 0.97
N TYR A 76 12.53 9.77 0.53
CA TYR A 76 13.86 9.41 1.02
C TYR A 76 14.93 10.44 0.62
N GLY A 77 14.66 11.27 -0.40
CA GLY A 77 15.62 12.25 -0.93
C GLY A 77 16.44 11.73 -2.10
N VAL A 78 15.94 10.70 -2.82
CA VAL A 78 16.50 10.33 -4.13
C VAL A 78 15.91 11.30 -5.15
N GLY A 79 16.64 12.38 -5.43
CA GLY A 79 16.28 13.43 -6.39
C GLY A 79 17.52 14.17 -6.87
#